data_AF-A0AAV0Y5G4-F1
#
_entry.id   AF-A0AAV0Y5G4-F1
#
_cell.length_a   1.000
_cell.length_b   1.000
_cell.length_c   1.000
_cell.angle_alpha   90.00
_cell.angle_beta   90.00
_cell.angle_gamma   90.00
#
_symmetry.space_group_name_H-M   'P 1'
#
loop_
_entity.id
_entity.type
_entity.pdbx_description
1 polymer ?
#
loop_
_entity_poly.entity_id
_entity_poly.type
_entity_poly.pdbx_seq_one_letter_code
_entity_poly.pdbx_strand_id
1 'polypeptide(L)'
;MRHKQDNSSGWYMIYFTYNNIAVTRGYKKFTTYTDQQLNECKETSIYRICKTPQPIQDNNERQPCEVQNFIKSDTYSNPELCTVKKINLKRSIYQKLQNKNTWIHAGKETLTISCTNLIDPFITETNEAGEITIKDISCQVFARDAY
;
A
#
# COMPACT_ATOMS: atom_id res chain seq x y z
N MET A 1 -2.20 16.24 19.02
CA MET A 1 -1.32 17.20 18.33
C MET A 1 -2.00 17.63 17.04
N ARG A 2 -2.15 18.93 16.82
CA ARG A 2 -2.84 19.48 15.65
C ARG A 2 -1.93 19.32 14.44
N HIS A 3 -2.32 18.50 13.46
CA HIS A 3 -1.66 18.48 12.17
C HIS A 3 -1.83 19.87 11.55
N LYS A 4 -0.71 20.57 11.37
CA LYS A 4 -0.64 21.81 10.61
C LYS A 4 -0.98 21.44 9.17
N GLN A 5 -2.21 21.71 8.78
CA GLN A 5 -2.73 21.50 7.44
C GLN A 5 -2.01 22.50 6.54
N ASP A 6 -0.92 22.06 5.92
CA ASP A 6 -0.24 22.83 4.89
C ASP A 6 -1.17 22.83 3.66
N ASN A 7 -1.65 24.01 3.28
CA ASN A 7 -2.67 24.25 2.27
C ASN A 7 -2.19 23.96 0.82
N SER A 8 -1.17 23.13 0.64
CA SER A 8 -0.60 22.82 -0.66
C SER A 8 -1.13 21.49 -1.19
N SER A 9 -2.32 21.50 -1.79
CA SER A 9 -2.95 20.36 -2.48
C SER A 9 -1.91 19.54 -3.28
N GLY A 10 -1.73 18.28 -2.94
CA GLY A 10 -0.79 17.38 -3.59
C GLY A 10 -0.74 16.03 -2.89
N TRP A 11 -0.27 15.02 -3.61
CA TRP A 11 -0.16 13.67 -3.08
C TRP A 11 1.22 13.45 -2.50
N TYR A 12 1.30 12.66 -1.44
CA TYR A 12 2.54 12.38 -0.75
C TYR A 12 2.81 10.88 -0.82
N MET A 13 3.98 10.52 -1.33
CA MET A 13 4.43 9.14 -1.39
C MET A 13 5.60 8.97 -0.43
N ILE A 14 5.55 7.90 0.36
CA ILE A 14 6.68 7.49 1.19
C ILE A 14 7.71 6.85 0.29
N TYR A 15 8.93 7.36 0.35
CA TYR A 15 10.08 6.76 -0.31
C TYR A 15 10.71 5.72 0.62
N PHE A 16 10.80 4.48 0.15
CA PHE A 16 11.41 3.39 0.91
C PHE A 16 12.91 3.34 0.64
N THR A 17 13.69 3.10 1.69
CA THR A 17 15.12 2.84 1.56
C THR A 17 15.35 1.43 1.03
N TYR A 18 14.52 0.48 1.47
CA TYR A 18 14.58 -0.92 1.09
C TYR A 18 13.24 -1.38 0.49
N ASN A 19 13.30 -1.95 -0.71
CA ASN A 19 12.10 -2.44 -1.41
C ASN A 19 11.63 -3.79 -0.88
N ASN A 20 12.56 -4.65 -0.43
CA ASN A 20 12.22 -5.98 0.07
C ASN A 20 12.81 -6.18 1.47
N ILE A 21 11.93 -6.40 2.43
CA ILE A 21 12.27 -6.62 3.83
C ILE A 21 11.71 -7.97 4.26
N ALA A 22 12.54 -8.73 4.97
CA ALA A 22 12.10 -9.90 5.71
C ALA A 22 12.25 -9.64 7.20
N VAL A 23 11.19 -9.88 7.97
CA VAL A 23 11.19 -9.76 9.42
C VAL A 23 11.01 -11.12 10.07
N THR A 24 11.63 -11.30 11.23
CA THR A 24 11.38 -12.48 12.07
C THR A 24 9.96 -12.48 12.62
N ARG A 25 9.40 -13.65 12.97
CA ARG A 25 8.04 -13.80 13.51
C ARG A 25 7.75 -12.94 14.75
N GLY A 26 8.78 -12.61 15.53
CA GLY A 26 8.67 -11.73 16.71
C GLY A 26 8.97 -10.27 16.44
N TYR A 27 9.21 -9.88 15.18
CA TYR A 27 9.54 -8.53 14.73
C TYR A 27 10.76 -7.88 15.41
N LYS A 28 11.62 -8.68 16.06
CA LYS A 28 12.82 -8.20 16.78
C LYS A 28 14.01 -8.00 15.86
N LYS A 29 14.03 -8.69 14.73
CA LYS A 29 15.11 -8.67 13.75
C LYS A 29 14.57 -8.62 12.34
N PHE A 30 15.32 -7.99 11.46
CA PHE A 30 15.00 -7.90 10.04
C PHE A 30 16.27 -8.06 9.19
N THR A 31 16.06 -8.31 7.90
CA THR A 31 17.07 -8.25 6.86
C THR A 31 16.43 -7.71 5.59
N THR A 32 17.27 -7.29 4.64
CA THR A 32 16.83 -6.76 3.34
C THR A 32 17.28 -7.67 2.22
N TYR A 33 16.51 -7.70 1.14
CA TYR A 33 16.85 -8.42 -0.08
C TYR A 33 16.86 -7.48 -1.28
N THR A 34 17.81 -7.68 -2.19
CA THR A 34 17.69 -7.14 -3.55
C THR A 34 16.75 -8.02 -4.38
N ASP A 35 16.21 -7.47 -5.46
CA ASP A 35 15.38 -8.24 -6.39
C ASP A 35 16.16 -9.44 -6.98
N GLN A 36 17.47 -9.28 -7.22
CA GLN A 36 18.34 -10.37 -7.65
C GLN A 36 18.41 -11.50 -6.61
N GLN A 37 18.64 -11.16 -5.33
CA GLN A 37 18.71 -12.17 -4.26
C GLN A 37 17.38 -12.89 -4.08
N LEU A 38 16.25 -12.20 -4.32
CA LEU A 38 14.93 -12.83 -4.34
C LEU A 38 14.80 -13.80 -5.52
N ASN A 39 15.26 -13.43 -6.71
CA ASN A 39 15.19 -14.30 -7.89
C ASN A 39 16.05 -15.57 -7.76
N GLU A 40 17.08 -15.55 -6.92
CA GLU A 40 17.92 -16.71 -6.60
C GLU A 40 17.28 -17.66 -5.55
N CYS A 41 16.15 -17.30 -4.96
CA CYS A 41 15.44 -18.17 -4.04
C CYS A 41 14.92 -19.43 -4.75
N LYS A 42 14.98 -20.57 -4.06
CA LYS A 42 14.40 -21.82 -4.54
C LYS A 42 12.92 -21.86 -4.15
N GLU A 43 12.06 -21.74 -5.16
CA GLU A 43 10.61 -21.89 -5.02
C GLU A 43 10.24 -23.38 -5.08
N THR A 44 9.32 -23.81 -4.22
CA THR A 44 8.62 -25.10 -4.31
C THR A 44 7.11 -24.85 -4.27
N SER A 45 6.30 -25.89 -4.40
CA SER A 45 4.83 -25.76 -4.34
C SER A 45 4.30 -25.28 -2.97
N ILE A 46 5.08 -25.38 -1.90
CA ILE A 46 4.63 -25.12 -0.52
C ILE A 46 5.52 -24.15 0.26
N TYR A 47 6.77 -23.96 -0.16
CA TYR A 47 7.69 -23.04 0.51
C TYR A 47 8.69 -22.41 -0.47
N ARG A 48 9.21 -21.25 -0.10
CA ARG A 48 10.32 -20.58 -0.77
C ARG A 48 11.52 -20.53 0.17
N ILE A 49 12.67 -20.99 -0.30
CA ILE A 49 13.93 -20.95 0.46
C ILE A 49 14.86 -19.94 -0.18
N CYS A 50 15.17 -18.88 0.56
CA CYS A 50 16.14 -17.87 0.19
C CYS A 50 17.42 -18.07 1.00
N LYS A 51 18.59 -17.81 0.41
CA LYS A 51 19.81 -17.66 1.22
C LYS A 51 19.65 -16.45 2.13
N THR A 52 20.01 -16.59 3.39
CA THR A 52 19.92 -15.48 4.34
C THR A 52 21.01 -14.45 4.02
N PRO A 53 20.66 -13.20 3.68
CA PRO A 53 21.62 -12.12 3.59
C PRO A 53 22.23 -11.89 4.96
N GLN A 54 23.53 -11.66 4.99
CA GLN A 54 24.23 -11.11 6.16
C GLN A 54 24.56 -9.64 5.86
N PRO A 55 24.37 -8.71 6.81
CA PRO A 55 23.99 -8.95 8.20
C PRO A 55 22.48 -8.96 8.46
N ILE A 56 22.03 -9.80 9.40
CA ILE A 56 20.72 -9.67 10.06
C ILE A 56 20.81 -8.56 11.11
N GLN A 57 19.87 -7.62 11.09
CA GLN A 57 19.89 -6.43 11.94
C GLN A 57 18.82 -6.48 13.03
N ASP A 58 19.12 -5.88 14.18
CA ASP A 58 18.13 -5.68 15.24
C ASP A 58 17.15 -4.57 14.86
N ASN A 59 15.87 -4.85 15.03
CA ASN A 59 14.82 -3.87 14.81
C ASN A 59 14.64 -2.99 16.06
N ASN A 60 15.20 -1.78 16.00
CA ASN A 60 15.06 -0.74 17.02
C ASN A 60 14.39 0.51 16.42
N GLU A 61 14.10 1.53 17.21
CA GLU A 61 13.37 2.72 16.76
C GLU A 61 14.11 3.61 15.76
N ARG A 62 15.39 3.32 15.46
CA ARG A 62 16.20 4.06 14.50
C ARG A 62 16.22 3.41 13.11
N GLN A 63 15.45 2.34 12.92
CA GLN A 63 15.38 1.68 11.62
C GLN A 63 14.59 2.51 10.60
N PRO A 64 14.85 2.31 9.30
CA PRO A 64 14.11 2.99 8.25
C PRO A 64 12.60 2.86 8.41
N CYS A 65 11.93 3.93 8.01
CA CYS A 65 10.48 4.10 7.91
C CYS A 65 9.70 2.83 7.57
N GLU A 66 10.07 2.14 6.50
CA GLU A 66 9.38 0.95 6.02
C GLU A 66 9.49 -0.24 6.97
N VAL A 67 10.61 -0.39 7.68
CA VAL A 67 10.80 -1.42 8.70
C VAL A 67 9.92 -1.13 9.91
N GLN A 68 9.86 0.13 10.35
CA GLN A 68 8.97 0.55 11.43
C GLN A 68 7.50 0.36 11.06
N ASN A 69 7.10 0.77 9.86
CA ASN A 69 5.72 0.65 9.38
C ASN A 69 5.27 -0.81 9.21
N PHE A 70 6.16 -1.71 8.78
CA PHE A 70 5.83 -3.13 8.68
C PHE A 70 5.57 -3.77 10.05
N ILE A 71 6.20 -3.24 11.10
CA ILE A 71 6.22 -3.85 12.43
C ILE A 71 5.15 -3.23 13.34
N LYS A 72 4.89 -1.93 13.19
CA LYS A 72 3.83 -1.18 13.87
C LYS A 72 2.68 -0.91 12.90
N SER A 73 2.07 -1.96 12.35
CA SER A 73 0.99 -1.86 11.35
C SER A 73 -0.18 -0.99 11.80
N ASP A 74 -0.42 -0.91 13.11
CA ASP A 74 -1.62 -0.30 13.67
C ASP A 74 -1.46 1.21 13.94
N THR A 75 -0.22 1.72 13.88
CA THR A 75 0.07 3.15 14.07
C THR A 75 1.14 3.57 13.09
N TYR A 76 0.74 4.37 12.09
CA TYR A 76 1.63 5.03 11.15
C TYR A 76 2.84 5.63 11.86
N SER A 77 4.04 5.18 11.47
CA SER A 77 5.29 5.65 12.05
C SER A 77 5.46 7.13 11.73
N ASN A 78 5.85 7.91 12.75
CA ASN A 78 6.10 9.34 12.70
C ASN A 78 6.57 9.83 11.31
N PRO A 79 5.85 10.77 10.64
CA PRO A 79 6.24 11.28 9.31
C PRO A 79 7.63 11.91 9.28
N GLU A 80 8.24 12.24 10.41
CA GLU A 80 9.63 12.72 10.49
C GLU A 80 10.69 11.65 10.18
N LEU A 81 10.37 10.36 10.32
CA LEU A 81 11.30 9.25 10.02
C LEU A 81 11.26 8.81 8.56
N CYS A 82 10.19 9.15 7.85
CA CYS A 82 9.97 8.76 6.47
C CYS A 82 10.41 9.87 5.53
N THR A 83 11.21 9.52 4.51
CA THR A 83 11.42 10.44 3.40
C THR A 83 10.13 10.51 2.60
N VAL A 84 9.44 11.64 2.68
CA VAL A 84 8.20 11.87 1.93
C VAL A 84 8.51 12.67 0.68
N LYS A 85 8.07 12.17 -0.48
CA LYS A 85 8.14 12.89 -1.75
C LYS A 85 6.75 13.40 -2.11
N LYS A 86 6.66 14.69 -2.43
CA LYS A 86 5.45 15.27 -3.01
C LYS A 86 5.37 14.86 -4.48
N ILE A 87 4.23 14.31 -4.88
CA ILE A 87 3.92 13.95 -6.26
C ILE A 87 2.64 14.67 -6.70
N ASN A 88 2.59 15.00 -7.99
CA ASN A 88 1.40 15.53 -8.62
C ASN A 88 0.81 14.43 -9.50
N LEU A 89 -0.32 13.87 -9.08
CA LEU A 89 -1.04 12.89 -9.87
C LEU A 89 -1.69 13.60 -11.07
N LYS A 90 -1.31 13.19 -12.29
CA LYS A 90 -1.97 13.64 -13.53
C LYS A 90 -3.31 12.93 -13.77
N ARG A 91 -3.44 11.72 -13.23
CA ARG A 91 -4.63 10.86 -13.28
C ARG A 91 -4.77 10.12 -11.97
N SER A 92 -5.99 9.71 -11.66
CA SER A 92 -6.28 8.87 -10.50
C SER A 92 -5.69 7.47 -10.70
N ILE A 93 -5.23 6.87 -9.61
CA ILE A 93 -4.65 5.53 -9.59
C ILE A 93 -5.71 4.59 -9.02
N TYR A 94 -5.93 3.47 -9.71
CA TYR A 94 -6.82 2.39 -9.29
C TYR A 94 -6.11 1.05 -9.39
N GLN A 95 -6.08 0.31 -8.29
CA GLN A 95 -5.53 -1.05 -8.27
C GLN A 95 -6.51 -2.00 -7.60
N LYS A 96 -7.00 -2.99 -8.36
CA LYS A 96 -7.78 -4.10 -7.78
C LYS A 96 -6.85 -5.02 -7.01
N LEU A 97 -7.25 -5.39 -5.79
CA LEU A 97 -6.55 -6.37 -4.98
C LEU A 97 -6.83 -7.78 -5.50
N GLN A 98 -5.79 -8.61 -5.57
CA GLN A 98 -5.95 -10.00 -5.94
C GLN A 98 -6.86 -10.71 -4.94
N ASN A 99 -7.76 -11.57 -5.45
CA ASN A 99 -8.65 -12.43 -4.67
C ASN A 99 -9.67 -11.69 -3.77
N LYS A 100 -9.85 -10.38 -3.93
CA LYS A 100 -10.87 -9.61 -3.20
C LYS A 100 -11.63 -8.68 -4.15
N ASN A 101 -12.89 -8.40 -3.83
CA ASN A 101 -13.68 -7.38 -4.51
C ASN A 101 -13.38 -5.99 -3.92
N THR A 102 -12.09 -5.67 -3.89
CA THR A 102 -11.53 -4.52 -3.18
C THR A 102 -10.55 -3.81 -4.10
N TRP A 103 -10.61 -2.48 -4.12
CA TRP A 103 -9.70 -1.62 -4.87
C TRP A 103 -9.03 -0.64 -3.92
N ILE A 104 -7.75 -0.38 -4.16
CA ILE A 104 -7.05 0.77 -3.57
C ILE A 104 -7.08 1.89 -4.61
N HIS A 105 -7.40 3.10 -4.16
CA HIS A 105 -7.42 4.28 -5.01
C HIS A 105 -6.66 5.46 -4.41
N ALA A 106 -6.18 6.35 -5.27
CA ALA A 106 -5.65 7.65 -4.91
C ALA A 106 -5.91 8.63 -6.06
N GLY A 107 -6.56 9.76 -5.77
CA GLY A 107 -6.88 10.76 -6.78
C GLY A 107 -8.25 11.38 -6.56
N LYS A 108 -8.63 12.25 -7.50
CA LYS A 108 -10.01 12.70 -7.65
C LYS A 108 -10.69 11.92 -8.76
N GLU A 109 -11.77 11.22 -8.46
CA GLU A 109 -12.50 10.44 -9.46
C GLU A 109 -13.97 10.30 -9.13
N THR A 110 -14.78 10.13 -10.17
CA THR A 110 -16.18 9.75 -10.06
C THR A 110 -16.31 8.24 -10.24
N LEU A 111 -16.78 7.56 -9.19
CA LEU A 111 -17.09 6.15 -9.21
C LEU A 111 -18.58 5.95 -9.47
N THR A 112 -18.88 5.02 -10.38
CA THR A 112 -20.24 4.55 -10.64
C THR A 112 -20.35 3.12 -10.14
N ILE A 113 -21.23 2.88 -9.18
CA ILE A 113 -21.53 1.55 -8.63
C ILE A 113 -22.88 1.12 -9.17
N SER A 114 -22.89 0.06 -9.99
CA SER A 114 -24.12 -0.53 -10.52
C SER A 114 -24.35 -1.89 -9.86
N CYS A 115 -25.59 -2.18 -9.46
CA CYS A 115 -25.98 -3.44 -8.86
C CYS A 115 -27.19 -4.01 -9.60
N THR A 116 -27.29 -5.33 -9.75
CA THR A 116 -28.40 -5.96 -10.51
C THR A 116 -29.78 -5.67 -9.91
N ASN A 117 -29.84 -5.42 -8.59
CA ASN A 117 -31.09 -5.21 -7.86
C ASN A 117 -31.49 -3.73 -7.78
N LEU A 118 -30.74 -2.83 -8.40
CA LEU A 118 -30.98 -1.40 -8.39
C LEU A 118 -31.14 -0.89 -9.81
N ILE A 119 -32.21 -0.12 -10.04
CA ILE A 119 -32.51 0.47 -11.34
C ILE A 119 -31.49 1.56 -11.67
N ASP A 120 -31.17 2.40 -10.68
CA ASP A 120 -30.22 3.50 -10.81
C ASP A 120 -28.88 3.16 -10.15
N PRO A 121 -27.74 3.48 -10.79
CA PRO A 121 -26.43 3.30 -10.20
C PRO A 121 -26.15 4.38 -9.13
N PHE A 122 -25.36 4.02 -8.13
CA PHE A 122 -24.82 5.00 -7.18
C PHE A 122 -23.61 5.71 -7.78
N ILE A 123 -23.58 7.02 -7.67
CA ILE A 123 -22.45 7.84 -8.11
C ILE A 123 -21.82 8.47 -6.87
N THR A 124 -20.52 8.27 -6.67
CA THR A 124 -19.77 8.88 -5.56
C THR A 124 -18.46 9.45 -6.06
N GLU A 125 -18.03 10.58 -5.50
CA GLU A 125 -16.70 11.12 -5.73
C GLU A 125 -15.73 10.63 -4.67
N THR A 126 -14.52 10.28 -5.09
CA THR A 126 -13.38 10.10 -4.20
C THR A 126 -12.42 11.24 -4.43
N ASN A 127 -11.91 11.87 -3.37
CA ASN A 127 -10.95 12.97 -3.45
C ASN A 127 -9.66 12.68 -2.65
N GLU A 128 -9.58 11.50 -2.04
CA GLU A 128 -8.54 11.08 -1.11
C GLU A 128 -8.01 9.68 -1.49
N ALA A 129 -6.96 9.22 -0.82
CA ALA A 129 -6.51 7.85 -0.93
C ALA A 129 -7.34 6.97 -0.01
N GLY A 130 -7.70 5.78 -0.47
CA GLY A 130 -8.56 4.90 0.30
C GLY A 130 -8.76 3.53 -0.31
N GLU A 131 -9.65 2.80 0.33
CA GLU A 131 -10.09 1.48 -0.09
C GLU A 131 -11.58 1.53 -0.46
N ILE A 132 -11.92 0.95 -1.61
CA ILE A 132 -13.30 0.69 -2.02
C ILE A 132 -13.50 -0.82 -1.93
N THR A 133 -14.40 -1.26 -1.05
CA THR A 133 -14.77 -2.68 -0.94
C THR A 133 -16.25 -2.86 -1.26
N ILE A 134 -16.53 -3.64 -2.32
CA ILE A 134 -17.89 -4.03 -2.66
C ILE A 134 -18.20 -5.34 -1.93
N LYS A 135 -19.10 -5.26 -0.94
CA LYS A 135 -19.52 -6.42 -0.16
C LYS A 135 -20.55 -7.30 -0.89
N ASP A 136 -21.37 -6.67 -1.73
CA ASP A 136 -22.43 -7.36 -2.48
C ASP A 136 -21.90 -7.82 -3.84
N ILE A 137 -21.93 -9.12 -4.09
CA ILE A 137 -21.45 -9.72 -5.34
C ILE A 137 -22.29 -9.34 -6.57
N SER A 138 -23.50 -8.83 -6.36
CA SER A 138 -24.37 -8.33 -7.42
C SER A 138 -23.98 -6.93 -7.91
N CYS A 139 -23.02 -6.29 -7.25
CA CYS A 139 -22.57 -4.94 -7.55
C CYS A 139 -21.18 -4.91 -8.24
N GLN A 140 -21.00 -3.94 -9.12
CA GLN A 140 -19.76 -3.68 -9.86
C GLN A 140 -19.42 -2.18 -9.80
N VAL A 141 -18.13 -1.87 -9.62
CA VAL A 141 -17.61 -0.50 -9.66
C VAL A 141 -17.01 -0.23 -11.04
N PHE A 142 -17.39 0.90 -11.62
CA PHE A 142 -16.84 1.46 -12.84
C PHE A 142 -16.21 2.82 -12.51
N ALA A 143 -14.95 3.00 -12.92
CA ALA A 143 -14.27 4.29 -12.89
C ALA A 143 -14.04 4.77 -14.32
N ARG A 144 -14.09 6.08 -14.58
CA ARG A 144 -13.98 6.63 -15.95
C ARG A 144 -12.70 6.23 -16.69
N ASP A 145 -11.60 6.02 -15.95
CA ASP A 145 -10.28 5.75 -16.51
C ASP A 145 -9.82 4.28 -16.35
N ALA A 146 -10.68 3.36 -15.90
CA ALA A 146 -10.35 1.94 -15.77
C ALA A 146 -10.67 1.18 -17.08
N TYR A 147 -9.81 1.34 -18.09
CA TYR A 147 -9.77 0.48 -19.27
C TYR A 147 -8.73 -0.63 -19.12
#